data_AF-A0A6C0IDU8-F1
#
_entry.id   AF-A0A6C0IDU8-F1
#
_cell.length_a   1.000
_cell.length_b   1.000
_cell.length_c   1.000
_cell.angle_alpha   90.00
_cell.angle_beta   90.00
_cell.angle_gamma   90.00
#
_symmetry.space_group_name_H-M   'P 1'
#
loop_
_entity.id
_entity.type
_entity.pdbx_description
1 polymer ?
#
loop_
_entity_poly.entity_id
_entity_poly.type
_entity_poly.pdbx_seq_one_letter_code
_entity_poly.pdbx_strand_id
1 'polypeptide(L)'
;MNLFKDTPLKEKKGTNCVSMSEEGIKCMDTDGILEVWNYTECDSSSPEEVKQQRGLIKDTEGNTILHSFGYTEEYTHVQTDAIREKIGDPADWIFHYSVEGTLLRMFYHGEQWYVCTHKKLNAFKSRWSCKQTFGELLEQGLDDIFQRKGTLEWLQGQLPTTKVYFFLVRSNPQNRIVCHTHHLQKHESIVFLGHYVRDHPLPFCFYEKGVEGEEPAVLRVMESPSALPHPMTTVEEVCQLVSTIDPFVFQGVIAFRKNGMQSVKVLHTDYVKYYQVRGNNPNLRFRYLEVRNQPEQLKLLYVLYPKYTLLFDEYEGTLYQIARVIYQFYVQRYIKNQYITLPREEYLLLKKCHQWYLEDRKNNRIFTQKVLEILANEPPLHLYKMIRRFHYERDVKPRHPLPYARTDMKMEIPVYNQKQNQEFMASLPPLTPPTSPK
;
A
#
# COMPACT_ATOMS: atom_id res chain seq x y z
N MET A 1 24.79 36.49 15.78
CA MET A 1 25.93 36.41 14.83
C MET A 1 26.51 35.01 14.95
N ASN A 2 26.41 34.22 13.87
CA ASN A 2 26.96 32.88 13.60
C ASN A 2 27.66 32.12 14.74
N LEU A 3 27.15 30.93 15.07
CA LEU A 3 27.93 29.71 15.39
C LEU A 3 26.98 28.53 15.68
N PHE A 4 26.46 27.90 14.62
CA PHE A 4 26.11 26.48 14.68
C PHE A 4 27.03 25.76 13.69
N LYS A 5 27.96 24.99 14.24
CA LYS A 5 28.85 24.12 13.48
C LYS A 5 28.07 22.87 13.10
N ASP A 6 27.85 22.71 11.80
CA ASP A 6 27.44 21.46 11.18
C ASP A 6 28.42 20.35 11.57
N THR A 7 27.94 19.39 12.34
CA THR A 7 28.62 18.11 12.52
C THR A 7 27.95 17.12 11.59
N PRO A 8 28.65 16.53 10.61
CA PRO A 8 28.03 15.58 9.71
C PRO A 8 27.71 14.29 10.48
N LEU A 9 26.41 14.00 10.61
CA LEU A 9 25.92 12.69 11.03
C LEU A 9 26.46 11.65 10.06
N LYS A 10 27.49 10.91 10.49
CA LYS A 10 27.95 9.71 9.81
C LYS A 10 26.81 8.70 9.83
N GLU A 11 26.24 8.44 8.66
CA GLU A 11 25.36 7.28 8.43
C GLU A 11 26.13 6.01 8.78
N LYS A 12 25.89 5.47 9.98
CA LYS A 12 26.22 4.08 10.28
C LYS A 12 25.32 3.23 9.39
N LYS A 13 25.92 2.59 8.38
CA LYS A 13 25.29 1.49 7.64
C LYS A 13 24.79 0.49 8.67
N GLY A 14 23.47 0.32 8.72
CA GLY A 14 22.79 -0.58 9.66
C GLY A 14 23.43 -1.97 9.60
N THR A 15 23.97 -2.39 10.72
CA THR A 15 24.40 -3.75 10.97
C THR A 15 23.15 -4.63 10.83
N ASN A 16 23.14 -5.56 9.88
CA ASN A 16 22.10 -6.57 9.79
C ASN A 16 22.15 -7.42 11.07
N CYS A 17 21.30 -7.10 12.04
CA CYS A 17 21.06 -7.93 13.21
C CYS A 17 20.29 -9.15 12.72
N VAL A 18 21.01 -10.26 12.46
CA VAL A 18 20.42 -11.56 12.17
C VAL A 18 20.60 -12.40 13.43
N SER A 19 19.80 -12.10 14.46
CA SER A 19 19.52 -13.08 15.51
C SER A 19 18.62 -14.17 14.89
N MET A 20 18.98 -15.44 15.08
CA MET A 20 18.16 -16.57 14.62
C MET A 20 16.85 -16.54 15.41
N SER A 21 15.76 -16.30 14.68
CA SER A 21 14.42 -16.26 15.23
C SER A 21 13.75 -17.63 15.13
N GLU A 22 12.86 -17.91 16.08
CA GLU A 22 11.82 -18.93 15.94
C GLU A 22 11.09 -18.73 14.60
N GLU A 23 10.71 -19.83 13.94
CA GLU A 23 10.17 -19.82 12.58
C GLU A 23 9.06 -18.76 12.42
N GLY A 24 9.28 -17.77 11.55
CA GLY A 24 8.27 -16.79 11.18
C GLY A 24 8.25 -15.46 11.97
N ILE A 25 9.07 -15.28 13.01
CA ILE A 25 9.18 -13.99 13.75
C ILE A 25 10.47 -13.28 13.35
N LYS A 26 10.54 -11.94 13.28
CA LYS A 26 11.76 -11.22 12.91
C LYS A 26 11.83 -9.83 13.55
N CYS A 27 13.03 -9.42 13.96
CA CYS A 27 13.34 -8.02 14.27
C CYS A 27 13.35 -7.20 12.95
N MET A 28 12.39 -6.30 12.81
CA MET A 28 12.14 -5.51 11.59
C MET A 28 12.92 -4.19 11.57
N ASP A 29 13.21 -3.63 12.75
CA ASP A 29 13.90 -2.35 12.91
C ASP A 29 14.51 -2.25 14.30
N THR A 30 15.61 -1.52 14.44
CA THR A 30 16.28 -1.25 15.73
C THR A 30 17.01 0.08 15.67
N ASP A 31 17.04 0.80 16.80
CA ASP A 31 17.89 1.99 17.00
C ASP A 31 19.08 1.73 17.94
N GLY A 32 19.28 0.47 18.34
CA GLY A 32 20.30 0.05 19.30
C GLY A 32 19.86 0.09 20.77
N ILE A 33 18.66 0.62 21.06
CA ILE A 33 18.05 0.66 22.40
C ILE A 33 16.74 -0.14 22.38
N LEU A 34 15.95 0.05 21.32
CA LEU A 34 14.69 -0.62 21.07
C LEU A 34 14.75 -1.48 19.81
N GLU A 35 13.90 -2.50 19.79
CA GLU A 35 13.73 -3.42 18.68
C GLU A 35 12.23 -3.57 18.37
N VAL A 36 11.86 -3.46 17.09
CA VAL A 36 10.50 -3.75 16.62
C VAL A 36 10.44 -5.15 16.07
N TRP A 37 9.69 -6.01 16.73
CA TRP A 37 9.45 -7.38 16.33
C TRP A 37 8.15 -7.47 15.53
N ASN A 38 8.13 -8.35 14.54
CA ASN A 38 6.94 -8.65 13.73
C ASN A 38 7.06 -10.05 13.13
N TYR A 39 5.94 -10.65 12.74
CA TYR A 39 5.98 -11.88 11.96
C TYR A 39 6.31 -11.57 10.48
N THR A 40 6.97 -12.51 9.80
CA THR A 40 7.15 -12.48 8.34
C THR A 40 5.91 -12.97 7.62
N GLU A 41 5.30 -14.03 8.17
CA GLU A 41 4.06 -14.66 7.70
C GLU A 41 3.22 -15.02 8.92
N CYS A 42 1.91 -14.77 8.85
CA CYS A 42 0.96 -15.12 9.89
C CYS A 42 -0.43 -15.15 9.28
N ASP A 43 -1.24 -16.11 9.71
CA ASP A 43 -2.63 -16.30 9.31
C ASP A 43 -3.51 -16.63 10.52
N SER A 44 -4.78 -16.97 10.28
CA SER A 44 -5.72 -17.34 11.34
C SER A 44 -5.37 -18.66 12.05
N SER A 45 -4.59 -19.54 11.42
CA SER A 45 -4.16 -20.83 11.98
C SER A 45 -2.85 -20.78 12.76
N SER A 46 -2.13 -19.66 12.65
CA SER A 46 -0.84 -19.46 13.31
C SER A 46 -0.97 -19.45 14.85
N PRO A 47 0.05 -19.89 15.60
CA PRO A 47 0.06 -19.86 17.06
C PRO A 47 -0.18 -18.45 17.63
N GLU A 48 -0.83 -18.36 18.78
CA GLU A 48 -1.18 -17.07 19.39
C GLU A 48 0.07 -16.26 19.75
N GLU A 49 1.16 -16.92 20.15
CA GLU A 49 2.44 -16.30 20.45
C GLU A 49 3.01 -15.54 19.24
N VAL A 50 2.84 -16.10 18.04
CA VAL A 50 3.24 -15.48 16.76
C VAL A 50 2.31 -14.32 16.43
N LYS A 51 1.00 -14.50 16.57
CA LYS A 51 -0.02 -13.45 16.33
C LYS A 51 0.23 -12.21 17.19
N GLN A 52 0.71 -12.39 18.42
CA GLN A 52 1.02 -11.29 19.34
C GLN A 52 2.31 -10.53 19.00
N GLN A 53 3.15 -11.03 18.09
CA GLN A 53 4.40 -10.35 17.72
C GLN A 53 4.19 -9.13 16.82
N ARG A 54 2.98 -8.81 16.34
CA ARG A 54 2.77 -7.78 15.31
C ARG A 54 3.14 -6.36 15.77
N GLY A 55 4.38 -5.98 15.50
CA GLY A 55 4.92 -4.68 15.87
C GLY A 55 5.14 -4.55 17.38
N LEU A 56 5.40 -5.66 18.07
CA LEU A 56 5.81 -5.67 19.47
C LEU A 56 7.15 -4.92 19.60
N ILE A 57 7.30 -4.07 20.62
CA ILE A 57 8.56 -3.37 20.86
C ILE A 57 9.18 -3.88 22.14
N LYS A 58 10.45 -4.27 22.05
CA LYS A 58 11.27 -4.68 23.18
C LYS A 58 12.48 -3.76 23.32
N ASP A 59 13.02 -3.66 24.52
CA ASP A 59 14.35 -3.10 24.73
C ASP A 59 15.43 -4.16 24.46
N THR A 60 16.71 -3.76 24.55
CA THR A 60 17.86 -4.66 24.38
C THR A 60 17.99 -5.73 25.45
N GLU A 61 17.28 -5.61 26.58
CA GLU A 61 17.24 -6.60 27.65
C GLU A 61 16.12 -7.63 27.42
N GLY A 62 15.27 -7.41 26.42
CA GLY A 62 14.14 -8.26 26.07
C GLY A 62 12.84 -7.90 26.78
N ASN A 63 12.81 -6.83 27.57
CA ASN A 63 11.59 -6.36 28.23
C ASN A 63 10.63 -5.78 27.20
N THR A 64 9.34 -6.07 27.34
CA THR A 64 8.32 -5.50 26.43
C THR A 64 8.05 -4.05 26.81
N ILE A 65 8.26 -3.14 25.86
CA ILE A 65 8.01 -1.70 26.02
C ILE A 65 6.64 -1.30 25.45
N LEU A 66 6.19 -1.97 24.39
CA LEU A 66 4.92 -1.65 23.73
C LEU A 66 4.24 -2.92 23.18
N HIS A 67 2.98 -3.10 23.59
CA HIS A 67 2.03 -4.04 23.00
C HIS A 67 1.20 -3.41 21.88
N SER A 68 0.67 -4.25 20.99
CA SER A 68 -0.12 -3.85 19.83
C SER A 68 -1.34 -4.78 19.69
N PHE A 69 -2.30 -4.46 18.81
CA PHE A 69 -3.51 -5.26 18.57
C PHE A 69 -3.30 -6.68 17.99
N GLY A 70 -2.06 -7.18 17.97
CA GLY A 70 -1.71 -8.47 17.37
C GLY A 70 -2.14 -8.62 15.90
N TYR A 71 -2.16 -9.86 15.44
CA TYR A 71 -2.74 -10.24 14.15
C TYR A 71 -4.24 -9.91 14.14
N THR A 72 -4.69 -9.19 13.11
CA THR A 72 -6.11 -8.92 12.90
C THR A 72 -6.64 -9.99 11.95
N GLU A 73 -7.56 -10.82 12.43
CA GLU A 73 -8.19 -11.83 11.58
C GLU A 73 -9.15 -11.17 10.61
N GLU A 74 -9.04 -11.51 9.33
CA GLU A 74 -9.86 -10.91 8.26
C GLU A 74 -10.74 -11.98 7.61
N TYR A 75 -12.04 -11.72 7.58
CA TYR A 75 -13.05 -12.55 6.93
C TYR A 75 -13.80 -11.71 5.91
N THR A 76 -14.42 -12.35 4.94
CA THR A 76 -15.45 -11.71 4.10
C THR A 76 -16.82 -11.93 4.69
N HIS A 77 -17.76 -11.01 4.46
CA HIS A 77 -19.13 -11.09 4.96
C HIS A 77 -19.94 -12.33 4.52
N VAL A 78 -19.40 -13.13 3.58
CA VAL A 78 -20.00 -14.41 3.17
C VAL A 78 -19.53 -15.60 4.02
N GLN A 79 -18.53 -15.40 4.89
CA GLN A 79 -17.97 -16.43 5.78
C GLN A 79 -18.63 -16.40 7.17
N THR A 80 -19.96 -16.32 7.21
CA THR A 80 -20.75 -16.08 8.43
C THR A 80 -20.42 -17.05 9.57
N ASP A 81 -20.24 -18.35 9.30
CA ASP A 81 -19.96 -19.33 10.34
C ASP A 81 -18.59 -19.12 11.00
N ALA A 82 -17.56 -18.81 10.22
CA ALA A 82 -16.23 -18.51 10.75
C ALA A 82 -16.22 -17.20 11.55
N ILE A 83 -16.98 -16.21 11.11
CA ILE A 83 -17.17 -14.95 11.86
C ILE A 83 -17.88 -15.24 13.19
N ARG A 84 -18.91 -16.09 13.19
CA ARG A 84 -19.66 -16.47 14.38
C ARG A 84 -18.80 -17.21 15.40
N GLU A 85 -18.01 -18.17 14.94
CA GLU A 85 -17.03 -18.87 15.78
C GLU A 85 -16.03 -17.89 16.42
N LYS A 86 -15.56 -16.91 15.65
CA LYS A 86 -14.53 -15.99 16.12
C LYS A 86 -15.04 -14.89 17.05
N ILE A 87 -16.17 -14.28 16.72
CA ILE A 87 -16.74 -13.17 17.49
C ILE A 87 -17.47 -13.71 18.74
N GLY A 88 -18.15 -14.85 18.63
CA GLY A 88 -19.01 -15.32 19.72
C GLY A 88 -20.18 -14.34 19.92
N ASP A 89 -20.30 -13.78 21.13
CA ASP A 89 -21.31 -12.76 21.45
C ASP A 89 -20.86 -11.36 20.98
N PRO A 90 -21.54 -10.72 20.02
CA PRO A 90 -21.22 -9.35 19.58
C PRO A 90 -21.24 -8.31 20.71
N ALA A 91 -21.94 -8.55 21.82
CA ALA A 91 -21.95 -7.64 22.97
C ALA A 91 -20.57 -7.50 23.64
N ASP A 92 -19.66 -8.45 23.45
CA ASP A 92 -18.28 -8.40 23.94
C ASP A 92 -17.35 -7.52 23.08
N TRP A 93 -17.87 -6.98 21.97
CA TRP A 93 -17.10 -6.26 20.96
C TRP A 93 -17.59 -4.83 20.78
N ILE A 94 -16.68 -4.00 20.28
CA ILE A 94 -16.95 -2.64 19.81
C ILE A 94 -16.73 -2.64 18.31
N PHE A 95 -17.75 -2.21 17.56
CA PHE A 95 -17.74 -2.24 16.10
C PHE A 95 -17.63 -0.84 15.51
N HIS A 96 -16.77 -0.70 14.50
CA HIS A 96 -16.61 0.52 13.73
C HIS A 96 -16.52 0.20 12.24
N TYR A 97 -16.79 1.18 11.38
CA TYR A 97 -16.44 1.04 9.97
C TYR A 97 -14.93 0.91 9.82
N SER A 98 -14.49 -0.07 9.03
CA SER A 98 -13.07 -0.28 8.73
C SER A 98 -12.65 0.67 7.61
N VAL A 99 -11.81 1.65 7.96
CA VAL A 99 -11.26 2.65 7.04
C VAL A 99 -9.83 2.28 6.60
N GLU A 100 -9.47 2.58 5.36
CA GLU A 100 -8.08 2.44 4.89
C GLU A 100 -7.14 3.47 5.51
N GLY A 101 -5.99 3.00 5.98
CA GLY A 101 -4.96 3.85 6.53
C GLY A 101 -3.77 3.08 7.09
N THR A 102 -2.90 3.79 7.79
CA THR A 102 -1.73 3.23 8.48
C THR A 102 -1.84 3.51 9.96
N LEU A 103 -1.75 2.45 10.77
CA LEU A 103 -1.73 2.57 12.22
C LEU A 103 -0.35 3.05 12.68
N LEU A 104 -0.36 4.16 13.40
CA LEU A 104 0.78 4.75 14.09
C LEU A 104 0.58 4.64 15.59
N ARG A 105 1.69 4.43 16.28
CA ARG A 105 1.71 4.31 17.74
C ARG A 105 2.74 5.28 18.27
N MET A 106 2.35 6.04 19.28
CA MET A 106 3.18 7.05 19.90
C MET A 106 3.36 6.74 21.38
N PHE A 107 4.61 6.72 21.84
CA PHE A 107 4.97 6.38 23.22
C PHE A 107 6.25 7.08 23.64
N TYR A 108 6.43 7.26 24.95
CA TYR A 108 7.63 7.87 25.52
C TYR A 108 8.54 6.81 26.14
N HIS A 109 9.82 6.85 25.80
CA HIS A 109 10.84 5.94 26.33
C HIS A 109 12.22 6.60 26.24
N GLY A 110 13.08 6.43 27.24
CA GLY A 110 14.46 6.94 27.19
C GLY A 110 14.56 8.45 26.92
N GLU A 111 13.73 9.23 27.61
CA GLU A 111 13.64 10.70 27.47
C GLU A 111 13.14 11.24 26.12
N GLN A 112 12.68 10.38 25.21
CA GLN A 112 12.21 10.78 23.89
C GLN A 112 10.86 10.17 23.52
N TRP A 113 10.14 10.87 22.63
CA TRP A 113 8.93 10.37 22.01
C TRP A 113 9.25 9.59 20.75
N TYR A 114 8.65 8.42 20.63
CA TYR A 114 8.69 7.59 19.44
C TYR A 114 7.35 7.66 18.72
N VAL A 115 7.39 7.77 17.40
CA VAL A 115 6.22 7.59 16.52
C VAL A 115 6.55 6.45 15.56
N CYS A 116 5.90 5.31 15.74
CA CYS A 116 6.27 4.08 15.06
C CYS A 116 5.11 3.49 14.25
N THR A 117 5.46 2.72 13.22
CA THR A 117 4.54 1.81 12.51
C THR A 117 4.72 0.40 13.10
N HIS A 118 3.92 -0.59 12.66
CA HIS A 118 4.15 -1.99 13.04
C HIS A 118 5.52 -2.57 12.64
N LYS A 119 6.26 -1.94 11.72
CA LYS A 119 7.52 -2.50 11.19
C LYS A 119 8.72 -1.58 11.33
N LYS A 120 8.54 -0.36 11.84
CA LYS A 120 9.60 0.64 11.98
C LYS A 120 9.40 1.48 13.23
N LEU A 121 10.46 1.70 14.00
CA LEU A 121 10.49 2.57 15.19
C LEU A 121 10.24 4.04 14.81
N ASN A 122 10.67 4.43 13.62
CA ASN A 122 10.55 5.79 13.12
C ASN A 122 9.62 5.86 11.90
N ALA A 123 8.41 6.37 12.09
CA ALA A 123 7.40 6.57 11.05
C ALA A 123 7.82 7.60 9.98
N PHE A 124 8.75 8.50 10.28
CA PHE A 124 9.34 9.46 9.32
C PHE A 124 10.33 8.79 8.34
N LYS A 125 10.59 7.49 8.51
CA LYS A 125 11.34 6.66 7.56
C LYS A 125 10.46 5.60 6.89
N SER A 126 9.14 5.67 7.09
CA SER A 126 8.17 4.71 6.55
C SER A 126 7.21 5.38 5.59
N ARG A 127 7.04 4.82 4.39
CA ARG A 127 6.10 5.30 3.37
C ARG A 127 5.65 4.17 2.48
N TRP A 128 4.49 4.33 1.84
CA TRP A 128 3.98 3.40 0.83
C TRP A 128 3.31 4.18 -0.30
N SER A 129 3.77 3.98 -1.54
CA SER A 129 3.23 4.60 -2.77
C SER A 129 3.29 6.13 -2.87
N CYS A 130 3.38 6.85 -1.75
CA CYS A 130 3.48 8.31 -1.67
C CYS A 130 4.92 8.79 -1.46
N LYS A 131 5.14 10.09 -1.72
CA LYS A 131 6.45 10.74 -1.49
C LYS A 131 6.70 10.99 -0.01
N GLN A 132 5.67 11.43 0.70
CA GLN A 132 5.67 11.68 2.13
C GLN A 132 5.70 10.38 2.92
N THR A 133 6.27 10.45 4.11
CA THR A 133 6.29 9.39 5.11
C THR A 133 5.03 9.45 5.97
N PHE A 134 4.73 8.36 6.66
CA PHE A 134 3.57 8.34 7.56
C PHE A 134 3.75 9.30 8.74
N GLY A 135 4.99 9.53 9.19
CA GLY A 135 5.29 10.58 10.18
C GLY A 135 4.99 11.98 9.65
N GLU A 136 5.43 12.32 8.44
CA GLU A 136 5.13 13.61 7.79
C GLU A 136 3.63 13.78 7.55
N LEU A 137 2.90 12.70 7.21
CA LEU A 137 1.45 12.75 7.04
C LEU A 137 0.72 12.96 8.38
N LEU A 138 1.20 12.35 9.46
CA LEU A 138 0.68 12.59 10.80
C LEU A 138 0.87 14.05 11.20
N GLU A 139 2.09 14.56 11.09
CA GLU A 139 2.41 15.95 11.43
C GLU A 139 1.58 16.94 10.60
N GLN A 140 1.48 16.73 9.29
CA GLN A 140 0.65 17.58 8.44
C GLN A 140 -0.84 17.53 8.84
N GLY A 141 -1.36 16.34 9.14
CA GLY A 141 -2.76 16.19 9.57
C GLY A 141 -3.03 16.88 10.91
N LEU A 142 -2.08 16.80 11.85
CA LEU A 142 -2.15 17.54 13.11
C LEU A 142 -2.09 19.05 12.86
N ASP A 143 -1.19 19.52 11.99
CA ASP A 143 -1.09 20.93 11.63
C ASP A 143 -2.40 21.46 11.02
N ASP A 144 -3.08 20.66 10.19
CA ASP A 144 -4.39 21.00 9.62
C ASP A 144 -5.50 21.03 10.70
N ILE A 145 -5.49 20.10 11.67
CA ILE A 145 -6.48 20.04 12.77
C ILE A 145 -6.33 21.23 13.73
N PHE A 146 -5.10 21.53 14.15
CA PHE A 146 -4.82 22.57 15.15
C PHE A 146 -4.48 23.94 14.54
N GLN A 147 -4.45 24.03 13.21
CA GLN A 147 -4.16 25.25 12.45
C GLN A 147 -2.84 25.93 12.86
N ARG A 148 -1.80 25.12 13.13
CA ARG A 148 -0.46 25.58 13.53
C ARG A 148 0.61 24.66 12.95
N LYS A 149 1.87 25.09 12.93
CA LYS A 149 3.03 24.26 12.55
C LYS A 149 3.75 23.69 13.76
N GLY A 150 4.47 22.59 13.58
CA GLY A 150 5.20 21.90 14.66
C GLY A 150 4.23 21.41 15.72
N THR A 151 3.06 20.93 15.28
CA THR A 151 1.99 20.52 16.18
C THR A 151 2.35 19.24 16.90
N LEU A 152 3.16 18.37 16.28
CA LEU A 152 3.54 17.10 16.87
C LEU A 152 4.36 17.29 18.15
N GLU A 153 5.42 18.10 18.14
CA GLU A 153 6.23 18.36 19.34
C GLU A 153 5.42 19.07 20.43
N TRP A 154 4.56 20.00 20.02
CA TRP A 154 3.64 20.65 20.97
C TRP A 154 2.70 19.65 21.62
N LEU A 155 2.06 18.78 20.82
CA LEU A 155 1.15 17.74 21.29
C LEU A 155 1.86 16.80 22.25
N GLN A 156 3.06 16.32 21.89
CA GLN A 156 3.91 15.49 22.74
C GLN A 156 4.16 16.10 24.12
N GLY A 157 4.34 17.42 24.20
CA GLY A 157 4.48 18.14 25.48
C GLY A 157 3.20 18.22 26.32
N GLN A 158 2.03 17.91 25.75
CA GLN A 158 0.74 17.87 26.46
C GLN A 158 0.33 16.47 26.91
N LEU A 159 1.02 15.43 26.42
CA LEU A 159 0.59 14.04 26.62
C LEU A 159 1.31 13.39 27.82
N PRO A 160 0.58 12.66 28.68
CA PRO A 160 1.18 11.78 29.68
C PRO A 160 2.17 10.76 29.08
N THR A 161 3.39 10.74 29.61
CA THR A 161 4.47 9.85 29.17
C THR A 161 4.26 8.38 29.59
N THR A 162 3.30 8.11 30.46
CA THR A 162 2.92 6.77 30.93
C THR A 162 1.94 6.06 30.00
N LYS A 163 1.45 6.73 28.96
CA LYS A 163 0.43 6.21 28.03
C LYS A 163 1.03 5.91 26.65
N VAL A 164 0.39 4.98 25.94
CA VAL A 164 0.64 4.68 24.54
C VAL A 164 -0.57 5.11 23.72
N TYR A 165 -0.35 5.90 22.68
CA TYR A 165 -1.41 6.50 21.86
C TYR A 165 -1.46 5.88 20.47
N PHE A 166 -2.67 5.64 19.98
CA PHE A 166 -2.90 4.99 18.69
C PHE A 166 -3.60 5.96 17.74
N PHE A 167 -2.97 6.23 16.60
CA PHE A 167 -3.51 7.08 15.55
C PHE A 167 -3.60 6.29 14.26
N LEU A 168 -4.69 6.45 13.53
CA LEU A 168 -4.80 5.98 12.16
C LEU A 168 -4.63 7.16 11.22
N VAL A 169 -3.56 7.14 10.44
CA VAL A 169 -3.38 8.07 9.32
C VAL A 169 -4.16 7.50 8.13
N ARG A 170 -5.26 8.15 7.76
CA ARG A 170 -6.09 7.70 6.63
C ARG A 170 -5.33 7.81 5.32
N SER A 171 -5.68 6.95 4.38
CA SER A 171 -5.14 7.02 3.03
C SER A 171 -5.48 8.36 2.35
N ASN A 172 -4.58 8.80 1.48
CA ASN A 172 -4.69 9.95 0.59
C ASN A 172 -4.68 9.48 -0.88
N PRO A 173 -4.86 10.39 -1.87
CA PRO A 173 -4.91 9.99 -3.28
C PRO A 173 -3.66 9.26 -3.83
N GLN A 174 -2.51 9.40 -3.16
CA GLN A 174 -1.23 8.80 -3.59
C GLN A 174 -0.98 7.41 -2.97
N ASN A 175 -1.50 7.16 -1.75
CA ASN A 175 -1.27 5.92 -1.02
C ASN A 175 -2.55 5.12 -0.72
N ARG A 176 -3.71 5.51 -1.28
CA ARG A 176 -4.91 4.68 -1.24
C ARG A 176 -4.74 3.36 -1.97
N ILE A 177 -5.46 2.34 -1.51
CA ILE A 177 -5.44 0.99 -2.05
C ILE A 177 -6.71 0.77 -2.89
N VAL A 178 -7.86 0.87 -2.26
CA VAL A 178 -9.19 0.76 -2.87
C VAL A 178 -10.02 2.00 -2.54
N CYS A 179 -10.17 2.29 -1.24
CA CYS A 179 -11.07 3.35 -0.78
C CYS A 179 -10.71 4.73 -1.37
N HIS A 180 -11.70 5.40 -1.92
CA HIS A 180 -11.60 6.75 -2.41
C HIS A 180 -11.46 7.75 -1.27
N THR A 181 -10.70 8.81 -1.50
CA THR A 181 -10.37 9.80 -0.46
C THR A 181 -10.92 11.18 -0.78
N HIS A 182 -11.73 11.32 -1.84
CA HIS A 182 -12.21 12.62 -2.32
C HIS A 182 -13.31 13.21 -1.43
N HIS A 183 -13.98 12.38 -0.65
CA HIS A 183 -14.99 12.81 0.32
C HIS A 183 -14.37 13.27 1.65
N LEU A 184 -13.06 13.05 1.85
CA LEU A 184 -12.38 13.38 3.10
C LEU A 184 -12.01 14.85 3.17
N GLN A 185 -12.40 15.47 4.27
CA GLN A 185 -11.92 16.77 4.67
C GLN A 185 -10.53 16.65 5.29
N LYS A 186 -9.75 17.73 5.26
CA LYS A 186 -8.37 17.72 5.75
C LYS A 186 -8.24 17.28 7.21
N HIS A 187 -9.16 17.74 8.07
CA HIS A 187 -9.16 17.41 9.50
C HIS A 187 -9.51 15.93 9.77
N GLU A 188 -10.09 15.23 8.80
CA GLU A 188 -10.42 13.80 8.93
C GLU A 188 -9.25 12.89 8.53
N SER A 189 -8.10 13.46 8.16
CA SER A 189 -6.92 12.68 7.74
C SER A 189 -6.31 11.87 8.86
N ILE A 190 -6.53 12.27 10.12
CA ILE A 190 -6.02 11.60 11.32
C ILE A 190 -7.20 11.21 12.20
N VAL A 191 -7.26 9.92 12.54
CA VAL A 191 -8.23 9.39 13.50
C VAL A 191 -7.48 8.99 14.76
N PHE A 192 -7.88 9.52 15.91
CA PHE A 192 -7.38 9.05 17.19
C PHE A 192 -8.20 7.84 17.61
N LEU A 193 -7.56 6.67 17.73
CA LEU A 193 -8.26 5.43 18.06
C LEU A 193 -8.47 5.28 19.58
N GLY A 194 -7.51 5.76 20.37
CA GLY A 194 -7.49 5.56 21.80
C GLY A 194 -6.09 5.38 22.36
N HIS A 195 -6.03 4.94 23.61
CA HIS A 195 -4.78 4.78 24.34
C HIS A 195 -4.86 3.65 25.38
N TYR A 196 -3.71 3.26 25.93
CA TYR A 196 -3.63 2.46 27.15
C TYR A 196 -2.49 2.94 28.04
N VAL A 197 -2.48 2.53 29.31
CA VAL A 197 -1.38 2.80 30.26
C VAL A 197 -0.29 1.76 30.02
N ARG A 198 0.95 2.19 29.75
CA ARG A 198 2.03 1.31 29.26
C ARG A 198 2.22 0.05 30.11
N ASP A 199 2.18 0.20 31.43
CA ASP A 199 2.41 -0.89 32.39
C ASP A 199 1.15 -1.77 32.60
N HIS A 200 0.01 -1.32 32.09
CA HIS A 200 -1.30 -1.98 32.12
C HIS A 200 -1.98 -1.87 30.75
N PRO A 201 -1.54 -2.65 29.75
CA PRO A 201 -2.01 -2.52 28.37
C PRO A 201 -3.49 -2.85 28.16
N LEU A 202 -4.15 -3.41 29.18
CA LEU A 202 -5.58 -3.68 29.20
C LEU A 202 -6.24 -3.02 30.42
N PRO A 203 -7.47 -2.51 30.26
CA PRO A 203 -8.23 -2.41 29.01
C PRO A 203 -7.65 -1.34 28.06
N PHE A 204 -7.88 -1.50 26.75
CA PHE A 204 -7.63 -0.43 25.79
C PHE A 204 -8.75 0.61 25.88
N CYS A 205 -8.40 1.87 26.12
CA CYS A 205 -9.35 2.97 26.20
C CYS A 205 -9.61 3.52 24.79
N PHE A 206 -10.66 3.02 24.13
CA PHE A 206 -11.12 3.55 22.85
C PHE A 206 -11.61 4.99 23.00
N TYR A 207 -11.26 5.82 22.02
CA TYR A 207 -11.72 7.20 21.97
C TYR A 207 -13.07 7.28 21.24
N GLU A 208 -14.06 7.82 21.94
CA GLU A 208 -15.38 8.13 21.40
C GLU A 208 -15.64 9.63 21.51
N LYS A 209 -15.83 10.29 20.36
CA LYS A 209 -16.02 11.74 20.31
C LYS A 209 -17.31 12.12 21.05
N GLY A 210 -17.18 13.03 22.01
CA GLY A 210 -18.31 13.52 22.81
C GLY A 210 -18.62 12.70 24.06
N VAL A 211 -17.89 11.61 24.32
CA VAL A 211 -17.94 10.89 25.59
C VAL A 211 -16.84 11.44 26.49
N GLU A 212 -17.17 11.76 27.75
CA GLU A 212 -16.15 12.17 28.72
C GLU A 212 -15.28 10.96 29.08
N GLY A 213 -13.99 11.03 28.74
CA GLY A 213 -12.99 10.05 29.17
C GLY A 213 -11.75 10.69 29.78
N GLU A 214 -10.79 9.83 30.13
CA GLU A 214 -9.50 10.19 30.74
C GLU A 214 -8.44 10.67 29.72
N GLU A 215 -8.83 10.81 28.45
CA GLU A 215 -7.95 11.35 27.43
C GLU A 215 -7.66 12.85 27.67
N PRO A 216 -6.43 13.30 27.39
CA PRO A 216 -6.10 14.73 27.41
C PRO A 216 -7.06 15.53 26.52
N ALA A 217 -7.53 16.68 27.02
CA ALA A 217 -8.48 17.54 26.32
C ALA A 217 -8.01 17.94 24.90
N VAL A 218 -6.69 18.01 24.69
CA VAL A 218 -6.09 18.28 23.39
C VAL A 218 -6.45 17.24 22.33
N LEU A 219 -6.73 15.98 22.69
CA LEU A 219 -7.10 14.93 21.75
C LEU A 219 -8.58 14.96 21.36
N ARG A 220 -9.42 15.69 22.10
CA ARG A 220 -10.87 15.73 21.88
C ARG A 220 -11.31 16.43 20.59
N VAL A 221 -10.40 17.19 19.97
CA VAL A 221 -10.66 17.84 18.67
C VAL A 221 -10.44 16.91 17.48
N MET A 222 -9.81 15.76 17.71
CA MET A 222 -9.52 14.79 16.65
C MET A 222 -10.75 13.96 16.30
N GLU A 223 -10.74 13.40 15.09
CA GLU A 223 -11.76 12.43 14.69
C GLU A 223 -11.62 11.11 15.43
N SER A 224 -12.76 10.52 15.77
CA SER A 224 -12.88 9.18 16.35
C SER A 224 -13.13 8.15 15.24
N PRO A 225 -12.95 6.85 15.53
CA PRO A 225 -13.36 5.79 14.61
C PRO A 225 -14.83 5.97 14.20
N SER A 226 -15.13 5.76 12.92
CA SER A 226 -16.48 5.92 12.40
C SER A 226 -17.42 4.87 13.02
N ALA A 227 -18.33 5.34 13.88
CA ALA A 227 -19.31 4.50 14.55
C ALA A 227 -20.31 3.89 13.56
N LEU A 228 -20.86 2.73 13.92
CA LEU A 228 -21.96 2.13 13.18
C LEU A 228 -23.29 2.81 13.52
N PRO A 229 -24.32 2.73 12.64
CA PRO A 229 -25.60 3.41 12.85
C PRO A 229 -26.37 2.93 14.09
N HIS A 230 -26.14 1.69 14.50
CA HIS A 230 -26.71 1.07 15.70
C HIS A 230 -25.74 0.01 16.24
N PRO A 231 -25.85 -0.36 17.54
CA PRO A 231 -25.12 -1.51 18.08
C PRO A 231 -25.44 -2.78 17.30
N MET A 232 -24.43 -3.63 17.13
CA MET A 232 -24.59 -4.94 16.48
C MET A 232 -24.96 -5.97 17.55
N THR A 233 -26.05 -6.69 17.34
CA THR A 233 -26.54 -7.73 18.28
C THR A 233 -26.29 -9.14 17.76
N THR A 234 -26.20 -9.30 16.44
CA THR A 234 -25.95 -10.59 15.80
C THR A 234 -24.86 -10.49 14.73
N VAL A 235 -24.25 -11.63 14.40
CA VAL A 235 -23.24 -11.71 13.33
C VAL A 235 -23.88 -11.51 11.96
N GLU A 236 -25.14 -11.92 11.80
CA GLU A 236 -25.94 -11.73 10.60
C GLU A 236 -26.15 -10.24 10.31
N GLU A 237 -26.41 -9.42 11.33
CA GLU A 237 -26.48 -7.96 11.18
C GLU A 237 -25.16 -7.37 10.69
N VAL A 238 -24.02 -7.83 11.23
CA VAL A 238 -22.69 -7.40 10.77
C VAL A 238 -22.49 -7.76 9.30
N CYS A 239 -22.77 -9.01 8.90
CA CYS A 239 -22.62 -9.45 7.52
C CYS A 239 -23.55 -8.70 6.56
N GLN A 240 -24.80 -8.46 6.97
CA GLN A 240 -25.79 -7.73 6.18
C GLN A 240 -25.44 -6.25 6.04
N LEU A 241 -24.89 -5.63 7.08
CA LEU A 241 -24.35 -4.27 6.98
C LEU A 241 -23.19 -4.26 5.99
N VAL A 242 -22.21 -5.14 6.14
CA VAL A 242 -21.03 -5.18 5.28
C VAL A 242 -21.39 -5.44 3.81
N SER A 243 -22.45 -6.20 3.50
CA SER A 243 -22.88 -6.44 2.12
C SER A 243 -23.54 -5.23 1.43
N THR A 244 -23.90 -4.20 2.19
CA THR A 244 -24.58 -2.99 1.69
C THR A 244 -23.70 -1.74 1.67
N ILE A 245 -22.51 -1.82 2.28
CA ILE A 245 -21.52 -0.73 2.30
C ILE A 245 -20.89 -0.55 0.92
N ASP A 246 -20.64 0.72 0.53
CA ASP A 246 -19.79 1.02 -0.63
C ASP A 246 -18.33 0.61 -0.37
N PRO A 247 -17.77 -0.36 -1.11
CA PRO A 247 -16.39 -0.83 -0.93
C PRO A 247 -15.34 0.25 -1.26
N PHE A 248 -15.72 1.32 -1.94
CA PHE A 248 -14.86 2.48 -2.19
C PHE A 248 -14.89 3.52 -1.07
N VAL A 249 -15.73 3.35 -0.04
CA VAL A 249 -15.74 4.25 1.13
C VAL A 249 -15.15 3.54 2.35
N PHE A 250 -15.58 2.31 2.60
CA PHE A 250 -15.09 1.48 3.72
C PHE A 250 -14.68 0.09 3.23
N GLN A 251 -13.71 -0.50 3.91
CA GLN A 251 -13.30 -1.89 3.63
C GLN A 251 -14.39 -2.89 4.06
N GLY A 252 -15.19 -2.49 5.05
CA GLY A 252 -16.16 -3.31 5.77
C GLY A 252 -16.28 -2.80 7.21
N VAL A 253 -16.29 -3.72 8.18
CA VAL A 253 -16.39 -3.43 9.62
C VAL A 253 -15.18 -4.02 10.35
N ILE A 254 -14.69 -3.32 11.38
CA ILE A 254 -13.69 -3.82 12.32
C ILE A 254 -14.31 -3.92 13.71
N ALA A 255 -14.09 -5.03 14.38
CA ALA A 255 -14.51 -5.33 15.74
C ALA A 255 -13.30 -5.40 16.65
N PHE A 256 -13.37 -4.75 17.81
CA PHE A 256 -12.38 -4.84 18.87
C PHE A 256 -13.00 -5.43 20.14
N ARG A 257 -12.31 -6.37 20.77
CA ARG A 257 -12.82 -7.00 21.99
C ARG A 257 -12.71 -6.02 23.18
N LYS A 258 -13.79 -5.80 23.93
CA LYS A 258 -13.83 -4.81 25.03
C LYS A 258 -12.75 -5.02 26.10
N ASN A 259 -12.46 -6.28 26.41
CA ASN A 259 -11.52 -6.67 27.48
C ASN A 259 -10.18 -7.20 26.94
N GLY A 260 -9.80 -6.85 25.70
CA GLY A 260 -8.60 -7.40 25.08
C GLY A 260 -8.04 -6.54 23.95
N MET A 261 -6.87 -6.94 23.45
CA MET A 261 -6.28 -6.32 22.24
C MET A 261 -6.67 -7.07 20.96
N GLN A 262 -7.59 -8.04 21.04
CA GLN A 262 -8.04 -8.82 19.90
C GLN A 262 -8.88 -7.97 18.95
N SER A 263 -8.63 -8.13 17.65
CA SER A 263 -9.37 -7.45 16.59
C SER A 263 -9.73 -8.41 15.46
N VAL A 264 -10.93 -8.23 14.91
CA VAL A 264 -11.45 -8.99 13.77
C VAL A 264 -12.00 -8.01 12.74
N LYS A 265 -11.76 -8.26 11.46
CA LYS A 265 -12.36 -7.51 10.37
C LYS A 265 -13.30 -8.39 9.56
N VAL A 266 -14.45 -7.82 9.22
CA VAL A 266 -15.40 -8.38 8.26
C VAL A 266 -15.41 -7.47 7.04
N LEU A 267 -14.91 -7.96 5.92
CA LEU A 267 -14.64 -7.20 4.71
C LEU A 267 -15.74 -7.40 3.65
N HIS A 268 -15.96 -6.37 2.85
CA HIS A 268 -16.76 -6.46 1.64
C HIS A 268 -16.02 -7.33 0.61
N THR A 269 -16.70 -8.28 -0.03
CA THR A 269 -16.09 -9.20 -1.02
C THR A 269 -15.51 -8.44 -2.21
N ASP A 270 -16.23 -7.43 -2.73
CA ASP A 270 -15.69 -6.56 -3.79
C ASP A 270 -14.48 -5.74 -3.35
N TYR A 271 -14.44 -5.23 -2.11
CA TYR A 271 -13.23 -4.61 -1.58
C TYR A 271 -12.03 -5.56 -1.66
N VAL A 272 -12.21 -6.83 -1.24
CA VAL A 272 -11.15 -7.84 -1.31
C VAL A 272 -10.71 -8.11 -2.74
N LYS A 273 -11.64 -8.19 -3.71
CA LYS A 273 -11.30 -8.32 -5.14
C LYS A 273 -10.44 -7.16 -5.62
N TYR A 274 -10.84 -5.93 -5.32
CA TYR A 274 -10.07 -4.73 -5.70
C TYR A 274 -8.72 -4.65 -4.98
N TYR A 275 -8.65 -5.03 -3.71
CA TYR A 275 -7.42 -5.08 -2.93
C TYR A 275 -6.41 -6.07 -3.55
N GLN A 276 -6.88 -7.25 -3.96
CA GLN A 276 -6.06 -8.25 -4.66
C GLN A 276 -5.54 -7.72 -6.00
N VAL A 277 -6.39 -7.03 -6.77
CA VAL A 277 -5.98 -6.38 -8.03
C VAL A 277 -4.96 -5.28 -7.79
N ARG A 278 -5.11 -4.49 -6.72
CA ARG A 278 -4.13 -3.46 -6.36
C ARG A 278 -2.79 -4.05 -5.95
N GLY A 279 -2.80 -5.16 -5.22
CA GLY A 279 -1.61 -5.88 -4.76
C GLY A 279 -0.68 -5.03 -3.87
N ASN A 280 0.43 -5.63 -3.46
CA ASN A 280 1.38 -5.01 -2.54
C ASN A 280 2.58 -4.34 -3.25
N ASN A 281 2.36 -3.72 -4.42
CA ASN A 281 3.41 -2.99 -5.11
C ASN A 281 3.22 -1.47 -4.94
N PRO A 282 4.11 -0.74 -4.25
CA PRO A 282 3.94 0.69 -4.05
C PRO A 282 4.01 1.49 -5.36
N ASN A 283 4.58 0.92 -6.43
CA ASN A 283 4.67 1.60 -7.73
C ASN A 283 3.53 1.14 -8.64
N LEU A 284 2.50 1.98 -8.79
CA LEU A 284 1.34 1.67 -9.64
C LEU A 284 1.71 1.39 -11.11
N ARG A 285 2.78 2.01 -11.63
CA ARG A 285 3.29 1.72 -13.00
C ARG A 285 3.81 0.30 -13.11
N PHE A 286 4.50 -0.16 -12.06
CA PHE A 286 4.99 -1.53 -12.02
C PHE A 286 3.83 -2.50 -11.81
N ARG A 287 2.88 -2.16 -10.93
CA ARG A 287 1.68 -2.98 -10.70
C ARG A 287 0.91 -3.22 -11.99
N TYR A 288 0.74 -2.18 -12.81
CA TYR A 288 0.15 -2.32 -14.13
C TYR A 288 0.85 -3.39 -14.99
N LEU A 289 2.19 -3.40 -15.02
CA LEU A 289 2.96 -4.41 -15.75
C LEU A 289 2.81 -5.83 -15.19
N GLU A 290 2.51 -5.99 -13.89
CA GLU A 290 2.24 -7.31 -13.28
C GLU A 290 0.90 -7.89 -13.75
N VAL A 291 -0.11 -7.05 -13.98
CA VAL A 291 -1.48 -7.48 -14.31
C VAL A 291 -1.88 -7.25 -15.76
N ARG A 292 -1.03 -6.62 -16.58
CA ARG A 292 -1.34 -6.22 -17.97
C ARG A 292 -1.86 -7.35 -18.86
N ASN A 293 -1.44 -8.60 -18.63
CA ASN A 293 -1.86 -9.76 -19.43
C ASN A 293 -3.00 -10.54 -18.77
N GLN A 294 -3.65 -9.97 -17.75
CA GLN A 294 -4.75 -10.57 -17.02
C GLN A 294 -5.98 -9.68 -17.22
N PRO A 295 -6.78 -9.89 -18.29
CA PRO A 295 -7.81 -8.94 -18.71
C PRO A 295 -8.78 -8.54 -17.60
N GLU A 296 -9.24 -9.50 -16.80
CA GLU A 296 -10.16 -9.23 -15.68
C GLU A 296 -9.52 -8.37 -14.58
N GLN A 297 -8.26 -8.64 -14.20
CA GLN A 297 -7.57 -7.82 -13.21
C GLN A 297 -7.25 -6.43 -13.77
N LEU A 298 -6.84 -6.36 -15.03
CA LEU A 298 -6.54 -5.10 -15.70
C LEU A 298 -7.76 -4.19 -15.70
N LYS A 299 -8.91 -4.72 -16.11
CA LYS A 299 -10.21 -4.03 -16.11
C LYS A 299 -10.54 -3.44 -14.73
N LEU A 300 -10.40 -4.23 -13.66
CA LEU A 300 -10.60 -3.76 -12.29
C LEU A 300 -9.57 -2.69 -11.88
N LEU A 301 -8.32 -2.77 -12.36
CA LEU A 301 -7.30 -1.76 -12.10
C LEU A 301 -7.65 -0.41 -12.74
N TYR A 302 -8.22 -0.40 -13.95
CA TYR A 302 -8.71 0.82 -14.61
C TYR A 302 -9.88 1.45 -13.83
N VAL A 303 -10.79 0.63 -13.29
CA VAL A 303 -11.86 1.09 -12.40
C VAL A 303 -11.28 1.71 -11.13
N LEU A 304 -10.27 1.08 -10.53
CA LEU A 304 -9.64 1.59 -9.32
C LEU A 304 -8.88 2.88 -9.54
N TYR A 305 -8.24 3.07 -10.69
CA TYR A 305 -7.33 4.20 -10.96
C TYR A 305 -7.64 4.91 -12.28
N PRO A 306 -8.83 5.50 -12.45
CA PRO A 306 -9.26 6.09 -13.72
C PRO A 306 -8.37 7.25 -14.18
N LYS A 307 -7.76 7.98 -13.22
CA LYS A 307 -6.79 9.07 -13.51
C LYS A 307 -5.46 8.58 -14.09
N TYR A 308 -5.17 7.28 -13.99
CA TYR A 308 -3.93 6.66 -14.47
C TYR A 308 -4.10 5.96 -15.82
N THR A 309 -5.30 5.93 -16.40
CA THR A 309 -5.57 5.36 -17.74
C THR A 309 -4.60 5.87 -18.81
N LEU A 310 -4.36 7.19 -18.88
CA LEU A 310 -3.44 7.76 -19.86
C LEU A 310 -2.00 7.26 -19.67
N LEU A 311 -1.58 7.06 -18.43
CA LEU A 311 -0.26 6.51 -18.11
C LEU A 311 -0.15 5.04 -18.53
N PHE A 312 -1.22 4.27 -18.34
CA PHE A 312 -1.28 2.88 -18.77
C PHE A 312 -1.21 2.77 -20.30
N ASP A 313 -1.95 3.63 -21.01
CA ASP A 313 -1.92 3.69 -22.47
C ASP A 313 -0.54 4.13 -23.00
N GLU A 314 0.14 5.06 -22.32
CA GLU A 314 1.52 5.44 -22.63
C GLU A 314 2.48 4.25 -22.52
N TYR A 315 2.29 3.39 -21.52
CA TYR A 315 3.09 2.18 -21.34
C TYR A 315 2.89 1.19 -22.48
N GLU A 316 1.65 0.98 -22.94
CA GLU A 316 1.37 0.17 -24.14
C GLU A 316 2.05 0.73 -25.39
N GLY A 317 1.91 2.04 -25.61
CA GLY A 317 2.57 2.72 -26.73
C GLY A 317 4.08 2.55 -26.69
N THR A 318 4.69 2.67 -25.50
CA THR A 318 6.13 2.51 -25.30
C THR A 318 6.59 1.08 -25.56
N LEU A 319 5.85 0.07 -25.07
CA LEU A 319 6.15 -1.34 -25.32
C LEU A 319 6.06 -1.69 -26.80
N TYR A 320 5.07 -1.13 -27.50
CA TYR A 320 4.96 -1.28 -28.95
C TYR A 320 6.19 -0.70 -29.68
N GLN A 321 6.65 0.50 -29.30
CA GLN A 321 7.87 1.07 -29.90
C GLN A 321 9.12 0.23 -29.61
N ILE A 322 9.26 -0.28 -28.37
CA ILE A 322 10.34 -1.20 -28.02
C ILE A 322 10.29 -2.44 -28.93
N ALA A 323 9.12 -3.06 -29.11
CA ALA A 323 8.95 -4.22 -29.99
C ALA A 323 9.36 -3.93 -31.44
N ARG A 324 9.03 -2.73 -31.96
CA ARG A 324 9.46 -2.30 -33.30
C ARG A 324 10.95 -2.18 -33.43
N VAL A 325 11.61 -1.60 -32.43
CA VAL A 325 13.07 -1.43 -32.45
C VAL A 325 13.76 -2.79 -32.35
N ILE A 326 13.28 -3.69 -31.50
CA ILE A 326 13.80 -5.05 -31.40
C ILE A 326 13.63 -5.79 -32.73
N TYR A 327 12.50 -5.64 -33.41
CA TYR A 327 12.31 -6.19 -34.76
C TYR A 327 13.33 -5.63 -35.77
N GLN A 328 13.59 -4.32 -35.77
CA GLN A 328 14.61 -3.73 -36.65
C GLN A 328 16.01 -4.31 -36.37
N PHE A 329 16.36 -4.46 -35.10
CA PHE A 329 17.61 -5.11 -34.69
C PHE A 329 17.67 -6.58 -35.08
N TYR A 330 16.54 -7.29 -35.03
CA TYR A 330 16.44 -8.66 -35.52
C TYR A 330 16.80 -8.75 -37.00
N VAL A 331 16.20 -7.87 -37.83
CA VAL A 331 16.50 -7.80 -39.27
C VAL A 331 17.98 -7.49 -39.50
N GLN A 332 18.53 -6.48 -38.82
CA GLN A 332 19.94 -6.11 -38.97
C GLN A 332 20.87 -7.26 -38.62
N ARG A 333 20.64 -7.92 -37.48
CA ARG A 333 21.51 -8.98 -36.98
C ARG A 333 21.40 -10.28 -37.76
N TYR A 334 20.19 -10.81 -37.91
CA TYR A 334 19.99 -12.19 -38.37
C TYR A 334 19.66 -12.30 -39.86
N ILE A 335 19.23 -11.21 -40.50
CA ILE A 335 18.93 -11.19 -41.94
C ILE A 335 20.05 -10.49 -42.70
N LYS A 336 20.52 -9.34 -42.20
CA LYS A 336 21.58 -8.55 -42.84
C LYS A 336 22.99 -8.86 -42.32
N ASN A 337 23.13 -9.79 -41.38
CA ASN A 337 24.40 -10.21 -40.77
C ASN A 337 25.25 -9.06 -40.20
N GLN A 338 24.60 -8.03 -39.65
CA GLN A 338 25.28 -6.90 -39.02
C GLN A 338 25.55 -7.18 -37.55
N TYR A 339 26.73 -6.76 -37.06
CA TYR A 339 27.00 -6.77 -35.63
C TYR A 339 26.20 -5.66 -34.93
N ILE A 340 25.43 -6.03 -33.92
CA ILE A 340 24.64 -5.10 -33.11
C ILE A 340 24.91 -5.34 -31.62
N THR A 341 24.86 -4.26 -30.85
CA THR A 341 24.93 -4.28 -29.39
C THR A 341 23.59 -3.83 -28.81
N LEU A 342 23.07 -4.60 -27.86
CA LEU A 342 21.85 -4.29 -27.13
C LEU A 342 22.12 -4.39 -25.63
N PRO A 343 21.37 -3.64 -24.80
CA PRO A 343 21.36 -3.88 -23.37
C PRO A 343 20.84 -5.30 -23.06
N ARG A 344 21.08 -5.75 -21.82
CA ARG A 344 20.85 -7.15 -21.41
C ARG A 344 19.41 -7.61 -21.66
N GLU A 345 18.42 -6.86 -21.20
CA GLU A 345 17.01 -7.25 -21.29
C GLU A 345 16.55 -7.40 -22.75
N GLU A 346 16.87 -6.42 -23.61
CA GLU A 346 16.57 -6.38 -25.03
C GLU A 346 17.30 -7.48 -25.81
N TYR A 347 18.57 -7.75 -25.45
CA TYR A 347 19.34 -8.84 -26.05
C TYR A 347 18.71 -10.20 -25.74
N LEU A 348 18.26 -10.42 -24.50
CA LEU A 348 17.56 -11.65 -24.14
C LEU A 348 16.27 -11.83 -24.93
N LEU A 349 15.49 -10.77 -25.08
CA LEU A 349 14.27 -10.77 -25.90
C LEU A 349 14.59 -11.10 -27.37
N LEU A 350 15.60 -10.44 -27.94
CA LEU A 350 16.06 -10.69 -29.31
C LEU A 350 16.48 -12.16 -29.51
N LYS A 351 17.18 -12.73 -28.53
CA LYS A 351 17.59 -14.14 -28.54
C LYS A 351 16.36 -15.07 -28.51
N LYS A 352 15.35 -14.78 -27.70
CA LYS A 352 14.08 -15.53 -27.67
C LYS A 352 13.35 -15.47 -29.02
N CYS A 353 13.31 -14.29 -29.66
CA CYS A 353 12.77 -14.17 -31.02
C CYS A 353 13.50 -15.11 -31.99
N HIS A 354 14.83 -15.11 -31.95
CA HIS A 354 15.61 -15.99 -32.83
C HIS A 354 15.41 -17.47 -32.53
N GLN A 355 15.34 -17.84 -31.24
CA GLN A 355 15.07 -19.21 -30.84
C GLN A 355 13.72 -19.69 -31.39
N TRP A 356 12.66 -18.89 -31.24
CA TRP A 356 11.35 -19.21 -31.81
C TRP A 356 11.39 -19.37 -33.34
N TYR A 357 12.15 -18.51 -34.06
CA TYR A 357 12.37 -18.69 -35.49
C TYR A 357 13.06 -20.03 -35.83
N LEU A 358 14.03 -20.46 -35.01
CA LEU A 358 14.77 -21.70 -35.24
C LEU A 358 13.94 -22.97 -35.02
N GLU A 359 12.89 -22.91 -34.20
CA GLU A 359 11.97 -24.03 -33.95
C GLU A 359 11.24 -24.48 -35.23
N ASP A 360 10.84 -23.53 -36.09
CA ASP A 360 10.29 -23.83 -37.42
C ASP A 360 10.67 -22.74 -38.43
N ARG A 361 11.82 -22.90 -39.08
CA ARG A 361 12.31 -21.91 -40.05
C ARG A 361 11.41 -21.73 -41.27
N LYS A 362 10.50 -22.66 -41.57
CA LYS A 362 9.61 -22.53 -42.73
C LYS A 362 8.43 -21.62 -42.39
N ASN A 363 7.80 -21.84 -41.24
CA ASN A 363 6.56 -21.16 -40.87
C ASN A 363 6.76 -20.00 -39.90
N ASN A 364 7.79 -20.03 -39.06
CA ASN A 364 8.04 -18.96 -38.10
C ASN A 364 8.73 -17.78 -38.79
N ARG A 365 8.05 -16.63 -38.79
CA ARG A 365 8.55 -15.38 -39.33
C ARG A 365 8.45 -14.32 -38.24
N ILE A 366 9.56 -13.63 -37.99
CA ILE A 366 9.58 -12.56 -36.99
C ILE A 366 9.04 -11.29 -37.64
N PHE A 367 7.99 -10.75 -37.04
CA PHE A 367 7.44 -9.43 -37.31
C PHE A 367 7.25 -8.70 -35.97
N THR A 368 6.99 -7.39 -36.00
CA THR A 368 6.72 -6.59 -34.79
C THR A 368 5.68 -7.24 -33.88
N GLN A 369 4.58 -7.76 -34.45
CA GLN A 369 3.52 -8.41 -33.66
C GLN A 369 4.05 -9.61 -32.88
N LYS A 370 4.90 -10.43 -33.51
CA LYS A 370 5.49 -11.57 -32.83
C LYS A 370 6.46 -11.15 -31.73
N VAL A 371 7.21 -10.08 -31.95
CA VAL A 371 8.06 -9.51 -30.89
C VAL A 371 7.21 -9.02 -29.73
N LEU A 372 6.08 -8.38 -29.99
CA LEU A 372 5.15 -7.93 -28.96
C LEU A 372 4.56 -9.10 -28.16
N GLU A 373 4.19 -10.20 -28.81
CA GLU A 373 3.76 -11.44 -28.13
C GLU A 373 4.84 -12.02 -27.21
N ILE A 374 6.10 -12.07 -27.67
CA ILE A 374 7.21 -12.56 -26.85
C ILE A 374 7.49 -11.58 -25.69
N LEU A 375 7.43 -10.27 -25.97
CA LEU A 375 7.60 -9.20 -24.98
C LEU A 375 6.51 -9.28 -23.89
N ALA A 376 5.26 -9.60 -24.27
CA ALA A 376 4.18 -9.76 -23.30
C ALA A 376 4.48 -10.86 -22.27
N ASN A 377 5.29 -11.86 -22.62
CA ASN A 377 5.68 -12.96 -21.71
C ASN A 377 6.95 -12.65 -20.90
N GLU A 378 7.53 -11.45 -20.99
CA GLU A 378 8.66 -11.07 -20.16
C GLU A 378 8.26 -10.75 -18.71
N PRO A 379 9.13 -11.01 -17.72
CA PRO A 379 8.90 -10.59 -16.35
C PRO A 379 8.65 -9.07 -16.25
N PRO A 380 7.73 -8.60 -15.40
CA PRO A 380 7.41 -7.17 -15.24
C PRO A 380 8.64 -6.30 -14.96
N LEU A 381 9.64 -6.83 -14.24
CA LEU A 381 10.89 -6.13 -13.97
C LEU A 381 11.71 -5.86 -15.24
N HIS A 382 11.73 -6.79 -16.21
CA HIS A 382 12.42 -6.59 -17.49
C HIS A 382 11.70 -5.51 -18.29
N LEU A 383 10.37 -5.59 -18.39
CA LEU A 383 9.55 -4.58 -19.06
C LEU A 383 9.78 -3.19 -18.48
N TYR A 384 9.76 -3.08 -17.14
CA TYR A 384 9.98 -1.83 -16.44
C TYR A 384 11.35 -1.22 -16.73
N LYS A 385 12.42 -2.03 -16.77
CA LYS A 385 13.76 -1.56 -17.12
C LYS A 385 13.85 -1.08 -18.56
N MET A 386 13.27 -1.82 -19.51
CA MET A 386 13.25 -1.45 -20.92
C MET A 386 12.50 -0.12 -21.13
N ILE A 387 11.32 0.03 -20.52
CA ILE A 387 10.53 1.28 -20.56
C ILE A 387 11.32 2.46 -19.98
N ARG A 388 11.93 2.30 -18.80
CA ARG A 388 12.73 3.38 -18.19
C ARG A 388 13.91 3.80 -19.07
N ARG A 389 14.61 2.84 -19.66
CA ARG A 389 15.73 3.11 -20.56
C ARG A 389 15.25 3.83 -21.82
N PHE A 390 14.15 3.36 -22.41
CA PHE A 390 13.55 3.98 -23.59
C PHE A 390 13.18 5.45 -23.35
N HIS A 391 12.53 5.78 -22.23
CA HIS A 391 12.25 7.17 -21.87
C HIS A 391 13.53 7.99 -21.63
N TYR A 392 14.51 7.44 -20.91
CA TYR A 392 15.78 8.13 -20.67
C TYR A 392 16.51 8.48 -21.97
N GLU A 393 16.54 7.56 -22.94
CA GLU A 393 17.17 7.78 -24.24
C GLU A 393 16.41 8.83 -25.08
N ARG A 394 15.07 8.80 -25.04
CA ARG A 394 14.22 9.80 -25.69
C ARG A 394 14.44 11.21 -25.14
N ASP A 395 14.54 11.34 -23.82
CA ASP A 395 14.52 12.65 -23.15
C ASP A 395 15.92 13.28 -23.01
N VAL A 396 17.00 12.48 -22.89
CA VAL A 396 18.36 13.00 -22.57
C VAL A 396 19.31 13.03 -23.78
N LYS A 397 19.09 12.21 -24.82
CA LYS A 397 20.01 12.13 -25.97
C LYS A 397 19.36 12.48 -27.31
N PRO A 398 19.15 13.79 -27.63
CA PRO A 398 18.88 14.17 -29.00
C PRO A 398 20.13 14.19 -29.90
N ARG A 399 21.36 14.08 -29.35
CA ARG A 399 22.59 14.55 -30.04
C ARG A 399 23.52 13.47 -30.64
N HIS A 400 23.28 12.18 -30.41
CA HIS A 400 23.90 11.12 -31.20
C HIS A 400 22.90 9.99 -31.44
N PRO A 401 22.52 9.71 -32.70
CA PRO A 401 21.48 8.74 -32.99
C PRO A 401 22.01 7.33 -32.76
N LEU A 402 21.58 6.70 -31.68
CA LEU A 402 21.31 5.27 -31.76
C LEU A 402 20.07 5.09 -32.67
N PRO A 403 19.89 3.94 -33.33
CA PRO A 403 18.87 3.75 -34.37
C PRO A 403 17.42 4.05 -33.95
N TYR A 404 17.16 4.12 -32.64
CA TYR A 404 15.85 4.43 -32.03
C TYR A 404 15.24 5.76 -32.49
N ALA A 405 16.04 6.76 -32.89
CA ALA A 405 15.57 8.15 -33.00
C ALA A 405 15.18 8.62 -34.42
N ARG A 406 15.24 7.77 -35.47
CA ARG A 406 15.00 8.20 -36.87
C ARG A 406 13.63 7.91 -37.46
N THR A 407 12.69 7.35 -36.70
CA THR A 407 11.30 7.22 -37.19
C THR A 407 10.50 8.46 -36.83
N ASP A 408 10.45 9.42 -37.75
CA ASP A 408 9.42 10.46 -37.84
C ASP A 408 8.05 9.81 -38.15
N MET A 409 7.58 8.94 -37.26
CA MET A 409 6.24 8.38 -37.34
C MET A 409 5.33 9.18 -36.44
N LYS A 410 4.36 9.85 -37.06
CA LYS A 410 3.17 10.36 -36.36
C LYS A 410 2.62 9.22 -35.50
N MET A 411 2.41 9.51 -34.21
CA MET A 411 1.85 8.55 -33.26
C MET A 411 0.40 8.24 -33.65
N GLU A 412 0.20 7.21 -34.46
CA GLU A 412 -1.07 6.48 -34.45
C GLU A 412 -0.89 5.35 -33.43
N ILE A 413 -1.31 5.62 -32.19
CA ILE A 413 -1.38 4.60 -31.16
C ILE A 413 -2.36 3.54 -31.68
N PRO A 414 -1.96 2.28 -31.89
CA PRO A 414 -2.92 1.23 -32.22
C PRO A 414 -3.91 1.16 -31.06
N VAL A 415 -5.17 1.50 -31.32
CA VAL A 415 -6.25 1.48 -30.35
C VAL A 415 -6.66 0.02 -30.11
N TYR A 416 -5.73 -0.80 -29.59
CA TYR A 416 -5.97 -2.22 -29.43
C TYR A 416 -6.86 -2.53 -28.23
N ASN A 417 -7.05 -1.57 -27.31
CA ASN A 417 -7.89 -1.73 -26.12
C ASN A 417 -8.82 -0.55 -25.80
N GLN A 418 -8.70 0.65 -26.41
CA GLN A 418 -9.58 1.76 -25.97
C GLN A 418 -11.04 1.55 -26.35
N LYS A 419 -11.37 0.89 -27.47
CA LYS A 419 -12.78 0.69 -27.84
C LYS A 419 -13.48 -0.27 -26.89
N GLN A 420 -12.88 -1.43 -26.59
CA GLN A 420 -13.40 -2.37 -25.58
C GLN A 420 -13.39 -1.76 -24.18
N ASN A 421 -12.37 -0.99 -23.81
CA ASN A 421 -12.33 -0.32 -22.52
C ASN A 421 -13.33 0.84 -22.43
N GLN A 422 -13.56 1.60 -23.51
CA GLN A 422 -14.56 2.67 -23.56
C GLN A 422 -15.98 2.12 -23.55
N GLU A 423 -16.27 1.08 -24.34
CA GLU A 423 -17.55 0.38 -24.34
C GLU A 423 -17.83 -0.23 -22.95
N PHE A 424 -16.81 -0.79 -22.30
CA PHE A 424 -16.94 -1.29 -20.94
C PHE A 424 -17.11 -0.17 -19.90
N MET A 425 -16.30 0.88 -19.93
CA MET A 425 -16.42 2.01 -19.01
C MET A 425 -17.76 2.74 -19.19
N ALA A 426 -18.32 2.73 -20.40
CA ALA A 426 -19.68 3.19 -20.68
C ALA A 426 -20.77 2.21 -20.20
N SER A 427 -20.45 0.93 -20.03
CA SER A 427 -21.34 -0.12 -19.50
C SER A 427 -21.34 -0.23 -17.98
N LEU A 428 -20.35 0.37 -17.31
CA LEU A 428 -20.31 0.41 -15.85
C LEU A 428 -21.47 1.28 -15.35
N PRO A 429 -22.21 0.84 -14.31
CA PRO A 429 -23.20 1.70 -13.69
C PRO A 429 -22.52 3.01 -13.25
N PRO A 430 -23.15 4.17 -13.47
CA PRO A 430 -22.59 5.43 -13.02
C PRO A 430 -22.35 5.33 -11.50
N LEU A 431 -21.14 5.73 -11.07
CA LEU A 431 -20.85 5.87 -9.65
C LEU A 431 -21.86 6.86 -9.08
N THR A 432 -22.89 6.36 -8.39
CA THR A 432 -23.83 7.20 -7.69
C THR A 432 -23.05 7.99 -6.64
N PRO A 433 -23.14 9.32 -6.63
CA PRO A 433 -22.52 10.08 -5.55
C PRO A 433 -23.07 9.55 -4.22
N PRO A 434 -22.22 9.40 -3.19
CA PRO A 434 -22.68 8.92 -1.91
C PRO A 434 -23.80 9.85 -1.42
N THR A 435 -24.99 9.27 -1.22
CA THR A 435 -26.03 9.95 -0.45
C THR A 435 -25.47 10.13 0.94
N SER A 436 -25.12 11.38 1.28
CA SER A 436 -24.73 11.74 2.64
C SER A 436 -25.81 11.21 3.59
N PRO A 437 -25.47 10.36 4.56
CA PRO A 437 -26.42 9.96 5.59
C PRO A 437 -26.88 11.24 6.29
N LYS A 438 -28.21 11.42 6.36
CA LYS A 438 -28.84 12.50 7.13
C LYS A 438 -28.81 12.19 8.61
#